data_AF-A0A9Q0ECX3-F1
#
_entry.id   AF-A0A9Q0ECX3-F1
#
_cell.length_a   1.000
_cell.length_b   1.000
_cell.length_c   1.000
_cell.angle_alpha   90.00
_cell.angle_beta   90.00
_cell.angle_gamma   90.00
#
_symmetry.space_group_name_H-M   'P 1'
#
loop_
_entity.id
_entity.type
_entity.pdbx_description
1 polymer ?
#
loop_
_entity_poly.entity_id
_entity_poly.type
_entity_poly.pdbx_seq_one_letter_code
_entity_poly.pdbx_strand_id
1 'polypeptide(L)'
;MSVPLLKIGVVLSTMAMITNWMSQTLPSLVLPANPEDSWQVYSSAQDSEGRCVCTVVAPQQSMCSRDARTKQLRQLLEKVQNMTQSIQVLDQRTQRDLQYVEKMEVQLRGLETKFRQVEENHKQNIAKQYKAIKAKMEELRPLIPVLEEYKADARLVLQFKAEIQNLTSVLSELQEEMGAYDFEELHSRVANLEDRLRACMQKLGRQRRPQ
;
A
#
# COMPACT_ATOMS: atom_id res chain seq x y z
N MET A 1 -21.67 -2.55 4.98
CA MET A 1 -21.62 -3.90 5.57
C MET A 1 -21.86 -3.77 7.08
N SER A 2 -23.12 -3.74 7.52
CA SER A 2 -23.51 -3.40 8.91
C SER A 2 -24.16 -4.57 9.66
N VAL A 3 -23.97 -5.78 9.13
CA VAL A 3 -24.63 -7.02 9.56
C VAL A 3 -23.99 -7.70 10.81
N PRO A 4 -22.70 -7.52 11.18
CA PRO A 4 -22.13 -8.30 12.29
C PRO A 4 -22.59 -7.84 13.68
N LEU A 5 -22.79 -6.53 13.90
CA LEU A 5 -23.19 -5.99 15.21
C LEU A 5 -24.62 -6.38 15.60
N LEU A 6 -25.55 -6.40 14.64
CA LEU A 6 -26.93 -6.85 14.87
C LEU A 6 -26.99 -8.34 15.26
N LYS A 7 -26.14 -9.18 14.67
CA LYS A 7 -26.10 -10.62 14.98
C LYS A 7 -25.50 -10.89 16.36
N ILE A 8 -24.48 -10.14 16.74
CA ILE A 8 -23.87 -10.23 18.08
C ILE A 8 -24.85 -9.78 19.16
N GLY A 9 -25.56 -8.66 18.94
CA GLY A 9 -26.58 -8.16 19.85
C GLY A 9 -27.74 -9.15 20.04
N VAL A 10 -28.15 -9.86 18.98
CA VAL A 10 -29.17 -10.92 19.05
C VAL A 10 -28.70 -12.09 19.91
N VAL A 11 -27.44 -12.52 19.80
CA VAL A 11 -26.89 -13.63 20.60
C VAL A 11 -26.81 -13.25 22.09
N LEU A 12 -26.34 -12.05 22.41
CA LEU A 12 -26.29 -11.58 23.80
C LEU A 12 -27.69 -11.45 24.42
N SER A 13 -28.67 -10.98 23.64
CA SER A 13 -30.05 -10.82 24.10
C SER A 13 -30.75 -12.18 24.34
N THR A 14 -30.52 -13.17 23.48
CA THR A 14 -31.08 -14.52 23.70
C THR A 14 -30.43 -15.22 24.88
N MET A 15 -29.12 -15.06 25.11
CA MET A 15 -28.44 -15.62 26.29
C MET A 15 -28.92 -14.95 27.59
N ALA A 16 -29.16 -13.63 27.58
CA ALA A 16 -29.74 -12.91 28.72
C ALA A 16 -31.17 -13.36 29.03
N MET A 17 -32.01 -13.55 28.00
CA MET A 17 -33.37 -14.07 28.17
C MET A 17 -33.39 -15.49 28.72
N ILE A 18 -32.50 -16.38 28.25
CA ILE A 18 -32.38 -17.75 28.75
C ILE A 18 -31.94 -17.75 30.22
N THR A 19 -30.95 -16.94 30.58
CA THR A 19 -30.45 -16.85 31.96
C THR A 19 -31.51 -16.30 32.92
N ASN A 20 -32.24 -15.25 32.51
CA ASN A 20 -33.33 -14.68 33.30
C ASN A 20 -34.52 -15.67 33.44
N TRP A 21 -34.89 -16.35 32.36
CA TRP A 21 -35.95 -17.37 32.38
C TRP A 21 -35.58 -18.55 33.28
N MET A 22 -34.35 -19.05 33.20
CA MET A 22 -33.86 -20.11 34.09
C MET A 22 -33.87 -19.66 35.56
N SER A 23 -33.45 -18.42 35.86
CA SER A 23 -33.46 -17.90 37.24
C SER A 23 -34.86 -17.78 37.84
N GLN A 24 -35.89 -17.54 37.01
CA GLN A 24 -37.28 -17.41 37.47
C GLN A 24 -38.03 -18.74 37.56
N THR A 25 -37.74 -19.71 36.68
CA THR A 25 -38.49 -20.98 36.58
C THR A 25 -37.89 -22.13 37.39
N LEU A 26 -36.58 -22.11 37.65
CA LEU A 26 -35.92 -23.13 38.48
C LEU A 26 -36.51 -23.22 39.90
N PRO A 27 -36.70 -22.11 40.65
CA PRO A 27 -37.23 -22.18 42.02
C PRO A 27 -38.63 -22.82 42.09
N SER A 28 -39.48 -22.58 41.09
CA SER A 28 -40.84 -23.14 41.02
C SER A 28 -40.91 -24.63 40.70
N LEU A 29 -39.87 -25.22 40.10
CA LEU A 29 -39.83 -26.66 39.79
C LEU A 29 -39.19 -27.52 40.90
N VAL A 30 -38.40 -26.92 41.80
CA VAL A 30 -37.63 -27.65 42.82
C VAL A 30 -38.36 -27.77 44.16
N LEU A 31 -39.36 -26.95 44.44
CA LEU A 31 -40.21 -27.06 45.63
C LEU A 31 -41.42 -27.95 45.31
N PRO A 32 -41.57 -29.13 45.95
CA PRO A 32 -42.86 -29.80 45.93
C PRO A 32 -43.84 -28.89 46.67
N ALA A 33 -44.78 -28.29 45.94
CA ALA A 33 -45.99 -27.73 46.52
C ALA A 33 -46.70 -28.88 47.24
N ASN A 34 -46.57 -28.92 48.56
CA ASN A 34 -47.18 -29.94 49.40
C ASN A 34 -48.69 -29.62 49.50
N PRO A 35 -49.59 -30.42 48.91
CA PRO A 35 -51.02 -30.19 49.07
C PRO A 35 -51.52 -31.04 50.25
N GLU A 36 -52.02 -30.33 51.27
CA GLU A 36 -53.14 -30.77 52.09
C GLU A 36 -52.92 -31.99 53.02
N ASP A 37 -52.52 -31.72 54.26
CA ASP A 37 -52.80 -32.56 55.45
C ASP A 37 -54.31 -32.49 55.82
N SER A 38 -55.21 -32.77 54.88
CA SER A 38 -56.66 -32.82 55.13
C SER A 38 -57.13 -34.26 55.15
N TRP A 39 -57.31 -34.84 56.35
CA TRP A 39 -57.95 -36.14 56.53
C TRP A 39 -59.35 -36.15 55.90
N GLN A 40 -59.61 -37.04 54.94
CA GLN A 40 -60.95 -37.23 54.35
C GLN A 40 -61.52 -38.59 54.76
N VAL A 41 -62.68 -38.58 55.41
CA VAL A 41 -63.42 -39.78 55.86
C VAL A 41 -64.43 -40.16 54.77
N TYR A 42 -64.35 -41.40 54.25
CA TYR A 42 -65.18 -41.82 53.12
C TYR A 42 -66.44 -42.61 53.50
N SER A 43 -66.59 -43.09 54.75
CA SER A 43 -67.83 -43.74 55.19
C SER A 43 -67.88 -43.95 56.72
N SER A 44 -69.08 -43.77 57.30
CA SER A 44 -69.44 -44.25 58.64
C SER A 44 -70.51 -45.33 58.52
N ALA A 45 -70.22 -46.54 58.97
CA ALA A 45 -71.23 -47.59 59.12
C ALA A 45 -71.68 -47.66 60.59
N GLN A 46 -72.98 -47.81 60.85
CA GLN A 46 -73.54 -47.87 62.20
C GLN A 46 -73.86 -49.34 62.56
N ASP A 47 -73.40 -49.80 63.72
CA ASP A 47 -73.75 -51.14 64.23
C ASP A 47 -75.17 -51.17 64.81
N SER A 48 -75.71 -52.37 65.05
CA SER A 48 -77.06 -52.57 65.59
C SER A 48 -77.26 -52.06 67.03
N GLU A 49 -76.21 -51.54 67.67
CA GLU A 49 -76.21 -50.94 69.00
C GLU A 49 -76.03 -49.40 68.94
N GLY A 50 -76.02 -48.81 67.74
CA GLY A 50 -76.01 -47.36 67.51
C GLY A 50 -74.62 -46.72 67.50
N ARG A 51 -73.52 -47.49 67.56
CA ARG A 51 -72.15 -46.96 67.50
C ARG A 51 -71.69 -46.79 66.05
N CYS A 52 -71.12 -45.63 65.75
CA CYS A 52 -70.55 -45.34 64.42
C CYS A 52 -69.12 -45.89 64.32
N VAL A 53 -68.87 -46.71 63.31
CA VAL A 53 -67.52 -47.16 62.92
C VAL A 53 -67.08 -46.31 61.73
N CYS A 54 -66.07 -45.46 61.94
CA CYS A 54 -65.49 -44.61 60.89
C CYS A 54 -64.24 -45.28 60.31
N THR A 55 -64.27 -45.60 59.02
CA THR A 55 -63.07 -46.10 58.32
C THR A 55 -62.32 -44.92 57.72
N VAL A 56 -61.23 -44.53 58.37
CA VAL A 56 -60.29 -43.54 57.84
C VAL A 56 -59.27 -44.22 56.92
N VAL A 57 -59.18 -43.77 55.67
CA VAL A 57 -58.08 -44.16 54.79
C VAL A 57 -56.88 -43.28 55.15
N ALA A 58 -56.08 -43.75 56.12
CA ALA A 58 -54.79 -43.15 56.38
C ALA A 58 -53.81 -43.57 55.28
N PRO A 59 -53.04 -42.64 54.67
CA PRO A 59 -51.91 -43.01 53.84
C PRO A 59 -51.01 -43.94 54.66
N GLN A 60 -50.78 -45.17 54.18
CA GLN A 60 -49.95 -46.15 54.89
C GLN A 60 -48.57 -45.54 55.16
N GLN A 61 -48.26 -45.29 56.43
CA GLN A 61 -46.95 -44.85 56.88
C GLN A 61 -45.94 -46.01 56.87
N SER A 62 -45.68 -46.61 55.70
CA SER A 62 -44.40 -47.28 55.44
C SER A 62 -44.31 -47.89 54.04
N MET A 63 -43.34 -47.38 53.28
CA MET A 63 -42.44 -48.20 52.44
C MET A 63 -43.02 -48.84 51.16
N CYS A 64 -43.20 -48.05 50.10
CA CYS A 64 -42.97 -48.53 48.73
C CYS A 64 -42.23 -47.48 47.90
N SER A 65 -40.89 -47.48 48.03
CA SER A 65 -39.90 -46.75 47.22
C SER A 65 -40.02 -45.22 47.28
N ARG A 66 -39.00 -44.42 47.59
CA ARG A 66 -37.82 -44.27 46.72
C ARG A 66 -38.18 -44.28 45.22
N ASP A 67 -39.37 -43.74 44.91
CA ASP A 67 -40.04 -43.64 43.62
C ASP A 67 -39.04 -43.49 42.47
N ALA A 68 -39.15 -44.36 41.47
CA ALA A 68 -38.40 -44.20 40.23
C ALA A 68 -38.53 -42.76 39.70
N ARG A 69 -39.72 -42.17 39.87
CA ARG A 69 -40.03 -40.76 39.57
C ARG A 69 -39.23 -39.76 40.40
N THR A 70 -39.05 -39.98 41.70
CA THR A 70 -38.27 -39.10 42.59
C THR A 70 -36.77 -39.20 42.33
N LYS A 71 -36.27 -40.39 41.97
CA LYS A 71 -34.89 -40.57 41.48
C LYS A 71 -34.68 -39.90 40.13
N GLN A 72 -35.63 -40.05 39.20
CA GLN A 72 -35.63 -39.35 37.91
C GLN A 72 -35.65 -37.83 38.08
N LEU A 73 -36.46 -37.30 39.01
CA LEU A 73 -36.51 -35.87 39.30
C LEU A 73 -35.17 -35.35 39.82
N ARG A 74 -34.53 -36.07 40.76
CA ARG A 74 -33.19 -35.68 41.26
C ARG A 74 -32.14 -35.69 40.15
N GLN A 75 -32.13 -36.71 39.29
CA GLN A 75 -31.22 -36.76 38.14
C GLN A 75 -31.46 -35.62 37.16
N LEU A 76 -32.73 -35.24 36.92
CA LEU A 76 -33.08 -34.10 36.09
C LEU A 76 -32.60 -32.79 36.73
N LEU A 77 -32.79 -32.61 38.03
CA LEU A 77 -32.31 -31.43 38.76
C LEU A 77 -30.80 -31.29 38.70
N GLU A 78 -30.05 -32.37 38.93
CA GLU A 78 -28.59 -32.39 38.80
C GLU A 78 -28.15 -32.07 37.37
N LYS A 79 -28.83 -32.63 36.37
CA LYS A 79 -28.53 -32.35 34.95
C LYS A 79 -28.79 -30.89 34.60
N VAL A 80 -29.90 -30.32 35.06
CA VAL A 80 -30.21 -28.89 34.83
C VAL A 80 -29.20 -28.00 35.56
N GLN A 81 -28.79 -28.35 36.77
CA GLN A 81 -27.74 -27.63 37.49
C GLN A 81 -26.40 -27.66 36.73
N ASN A 82 -25.98 -28.84 36.24
CA ASN A 82 -24.76 -28.99 35.45
C ASN A 82 -24.82 -28.21 34.13
N MET A 83 -25.97 -28.22 33.46
CA MET A 83 -26.20 -27.41 32.25
C MET A 83 -26.16 -25.92 32.56
N THR A 84 -26.71 -25.48 33.69
CA THR A 84 -26.70 -24.08 34.12
C THR A 84 -25.27 -23.59 34.34
N GLN A 85 -24.43 -24.36 35.02
CA GLN A 85 -23.01 -24.04 35.18
C GLN A 85 -22.28 -23.97 33.83
N SER A 86 -22.59 -24.90 32.92
CA SER A 86 -21.99 -24.93 31.58
C SER A 86 -22.38 -23.70 30.75
N ILE A 87 -23.65 -23.24 30.86
CA ILE A 87 -24.14 -22.03 30.20
C ILE A 87 -23.44 -20.78 30.76
N GLN A 88 -23.25 -20.69 32.07
CA GLN A 88 -22.54 -19.56 32.69
C GLN A 88 -21.09 -19.45 32.22
N VAL A 89 -20.38 -20.58 32.13
CA VAL A 89 -19.00 -20.60 31.60
C VAL A 89 -18.97 -20.23 30.12
N LEU A 90 -19.94 -20.71 29.33
CA LEU A 90 -20.06 -20.36 27.92
C LEU A 90 -20.31 -18.85 27.74
N ASP A 91 -21.22 -18.27 28.52
CA ASP A 91 -21.54 -16.85 28.49
C ASP A 91 -20.32 -15.98 28.79
N GLN A 92 -19.57 -16.31 29.85
CA GLN A 92 -18.32 -15.61 30.18
C GLN A 92 -17.27 -15.69 29.06
N ARG A 93 -17.16 -16.84 28.38
CA ARG A 93 -16.26 -16.99 27.24
C ARG A 93 -16.74 -16.15 26.06
N THR A 94 -18.01 -16.27 25.70
CA THR A 94 -18.61 -15.50 24.60
C THR A 94 -18.46 -14.01 24.81
N GLN A 95 -18.68 -13.51 26.02
CA GLN A 95 -18.51 -12.08 26.32
C GLN A 95 -17.05 -11.61 26.13
N ARG A 96 -16.08 -12.43 26.52
CA ARG A 96 -14.65 -12.13 26.34
C ARG A 96 -14.26 -12.15 24.85
N ASP A 97 -14.75 -13.13 24.10
CA ASP A 97 -14.49 -13.26 22.66
C ASP A 97 -15.09 -12.07 21.89
N LEU A 98 -16.28 -11.61 22.28
CA LEU A 98 -16.90 -10.43 21.68
C LEU A 98 -16.08 -9.16 21.91
N GLN A 99 -15.61 -8.92 23.13
CA GLN A 99 -14.73 -7.78 23.40
C GLN A 99 -13.44 -7.82 22.58
N TYR A 100 -12.90 -9.01 22.32
CA TYR A 100 -11.73 -9.17 21.47
C TYR A 100 -12.04 -8.83 20.00
N VAL A 101 -13.17 -9.32 19.48
CA VAL A 101 -13.64 -9.02 18.12
C VAL A 101 -13.89 -7.52 17.93
N GLU A 102 -14.52 -6.84 18.89
CA GLU A 102 -14.75 -5.40 18.84
C GLU A 102 -13.44 -4.60 18.77
N LYS A 103 -12.44 -4.97 19.58
CA LYS A 103 -11.11 -4.34 19.53
C LYS A 103 -10.43 -4.58 18.19
N MET A 104 -10.52 -5.79 17.66
CA MET A 104 -9.97 -6.14 16.35
C MET A 104 -10.66 -5.37 15.22
N GLU A 105 -11.98 -5.16 15.29
CA GLU A 105 -12.72 -4.36 14.32
C GLU A 105 -12.20 -2.92 14.27
N VAL A 106 -11.97 -2.29 15.43
CA VAL A 106 -11.40 -0.94 15.50
C VAL A 106 -10.01 -0.90 14.88
N GLN A 107 -9.16 -1.89 15.16
CA GLN A 107 -7.83 -1.98 14.57
C GLN A 107 -7.88 -2.17 13.05
N LEU A 108 -8.78 -3.03 12.55
CA LEU A 108 -8.96 -3.26 11.12
C LEU A 108 -9.43 -1.99 10.40
N ARG A 109 -10.39 -1.26 10.97
CA ARG A 109 -10.82 0.04 10.45
C ARG A 109 -9.68 1.06 10.43
N GLY A 110 -8.84 1.07 11.47
CA GLY A 110 -7.65 1.92 11.52
C GLY A 110 -6.57 1.54 10.50
N LEU A 111 -6.47 0.26 10.15
CA LEU A 111 -5.58 -0.19 9.07
C LEU A 111 -6.15 0.19 7.70
N GLU A 112 -7.43 0.00 7.47
CA GLU A 112 -8.12 0.36 6.23
C GLU A 112 -7.95 1.85 5.88
N THR A 113 -8.11 2.74 6.86
CA THR A 113 -7.90 4.18 6.65
C THR A 113 -6.45 4.51 6.30
N LYS A 114 -5.48 3.89 6.97
CA LYS A 114 -4.04 4.05 6.65
C LYS A 114 -3.72 3.55 5.24
N PHE A 115 -4.25 2.40 4.84
CA PHE A 115 -4.06 1.89 3.47
C PHE A 115 -4.61 2.85 2.43
N ARG A 116 -5.82 3.36 2.65
CA ARG A 116 -6.43 4.34 1.75
C ARG A 116 -5.61 5.62 1.64
N GLN A 117 -5.09 6.13 2.76
CA GLN A 117 -4.22 7.30 2.77
C GLN A 117 -2.92 7.07 1.99
N VAL A 118 -2.28 5.90 2.17
CA VAL A 118 -1.07 5.54 1.44
C VAL A 118 -1.35 5.44 -0.06
N GLU A 119 -2.45 4.83 -0.47
CA GLU A 119 -2.85 4.72 -1.87
C GLU A 119 -3.10 6.10 -2.51
N GLU A 120 -3.86 6.97 -1.84
CA GLU A 120 -4.14 8.33 -2.31
C GLU A 120 -2.85 9.16 -2.41
N ASN A 121 -1.99 9.11 -1.39
CA ASN A 121 -0.68 9.77 -1.41
C ASN A 121 0.20 9.25 -2.55
N HIS A 122 0.22 7.94 -2.78
CA HIS A 122 0.99 7.32 -3.86
C HIS A 122 0.51 7.80 -5.23
N LYS A 123 -0.81 7.79 -5.48
CA LYS A 123 -1.41 8.31 -6.72
C LYS A 123 -1.07 9.78 -6.96
N GLN A 124 -1.20 10.61 -5.94
CA GLN A 124 -0.86 12.03 -6.03
C GLN A 124 0.63 12.25 -6.31
N ASN A 125 1.51 11.50 -5.63
CA ASN A 125 2.95 11.62 -5.81
C ASN A 125 3.38 11.18 -7.21
N ILE A 126 2.88 10.05 -7.73
CA ILE A 126 3.17 9.62 -9.10
C ILE A 126 2.71 10.67 -10.12
N ALA A 127 1.50 11.20 -9.96
CA ALA A 127 0.98 12.23 -10.88
C ALA A 127 1.85 13.50 -10.87
N LYS A 128 2.30 13.94 -9.68
CA LYS A 128 3.22 15.08 -9.54
C LYS A 128 4.56 14.81 -10.19
N GLN A 129 5.16 13.64 -9.93
CA GLN A 129 6.46 13.24 -10.50
C GLN A 129 6.39 13.16 -12.03
N TYR A 130 5.35 12.52 -12.57
CA TYR A 130 5.14 12.44 -14.01
C TYR A 130 5.01 13.83 -14.65
N LYS A 131 4.26 14.74 -14.03
CA LYS A 131 4.11 16.12 -14.51
C LYS A 131 5.44 16.87 -14.51
N ALA A 132 6.26 16.71 -13.47
CA ALA A 132 7.58 17.33 -13.38
C ALA A 132 8.55 16.80 -14.46
N ILE A 133 8.60 15.48 -14.65
CA ILE A 133 9.43 14.85 -15.69
C ILE A 133 8.97 15.31 -17.07
N LYS A 134 7.66 15.31 -17.33
CA LYS A 134 7.10 15.78 -18.60
C LYS A 134 7.46 17.23 -18.88
N ALA A 135 7.36 18.12 -17.89
CA ALA A 135 7.75 19.52 -18.03
C ALA A 135 9.24 19.65 -18.40
N LYS A 136 10.12 18.90 -17.73
CA LYS A 136 11.55 18.88 -18.07
C LYS A 136 11.82 18.33 -19.46
N MET A 137 11.06 17.33 -19.91
CA MET A 137 11.18 16.82 -21.27
C MET A 137 10.78 17.88 -22.32
N GLU A 138 9.70 18.63 -22.08
CA GLU A 138 9.29 19.73 -22.97
C GLU A 138 10.31 20.88 -22.98
N GLU A 139 10.98 21.16 -21.85
CA GLU A 139 12.08 22.13 -21.79
C GLU A 139 13.32 21.67 -22.59
N LEU A 140 13.65 20.37 -22.56
CA LEU A 140 14.84 19.83 -23.23
C LEU A 140 14.62 19.58 -24.74
N ARG A 141 13.39 19.27 -25.15
CA ARG A 141 13.03 18.98 -26.54
C ARG A 141 13.50 20.04 -27.56
N PRO A 142 13.33 21.36 -27.34
CA PRO A 142 13.80 22.37 -28.29
C PRO A 142 15.32 22.49 -28.38
N LEU A 143 16.08 21.90 -27.45
CA LEU A 143 17.56 21.90 -27.53
C LEU A 143 18.09 20.90 -28.56
N ILE A 144 17.27 19.90 -28.96
CA ILE A 144 17.67 18.90 -29.97
C ILE A 144 18.09 19.55 -31.30
N PRO A 145 17.28 20.40 -31.96
CA PRO A 145 17.70 21.04 -33.21
C PRO A 145 18.92 21.94 -33.03
N VAL A 146 19.04 22.63 -31.89
CA VAL A 146 20.20 23.47 -31.56
C VAL A 146 21.47 22.62 -31.50
N LEU A 147 21.43 21.45 -30.85
CA LEU A 147 22.57 20.54 -30.79
C LEU A 147 22.94 19.96 -32.16
N GLU A 148 21.97 19.68 -33.03
CA GLU A 148 22.25 19.24 -34.40
C GLU A 148 22.88 20.37 -35.25
N GLU A 149 22.48 21.62 -35.04
CA GLU A 149 23.11 22.80 -35.65
C GLU A 149 24.56 22.95 -35.18
N TYR A 150 24.83 22.92 -33.88
CA TYR A 150 26.21 22.95 -33.36
C TYR A 150 27.09 21.83 -33.92
N LYS A 151 26.51 20.65 -34.12
CA LYS A 151 27.22 19.51 -34.73
C LYS A 151 27.51 19.75 -36.21
N ALA A 152 26.62 20.41 -36.94
CA ALA A 152 26.86 20.81 -38.32
C ALA A 152 27.97 21.86 -38.40
N ASP A 153 27.93 22.88 -37.54
CA ASP A 153 28.95 23.94 -37.46
C ASP A 153 30.32 23.37 -37.10
N ALA A 154 30.39 22.44 -36.14
CA ALA A 154 31.64 21.79 -35.77
C ALA A 154 32.27 21.03 -36.96
N ARG A 155 31.47 20.41 -37.83
CA ARG A 155 31.98 19.78 -39.06
C ARG A 155 32.49 20.81 -40.06
N LEU A 156 31.79 21.93 -40.21
CA LEU A 156 32.20 23.02 -41.09
C LEU A 156 33.54 23.63 -40.63
N VAL A 157 33.72 23.83 -39.32
CA VAL A 157 34.99 24.30 -38.75
C VAL A 157 36.14 23.34 -39.06
N LEU A 158 35.90 22.02 -39.02
CA LEU A 158 36.92 21.04 -39.40
C LEU A 158 37.28 21.14 -40.89
N GLN A 159 36.29 21.37 -41.77
CA GLN A 159 36.54 21.59 -43.20
C GLN A 159 37.36 22.86 -43.44
N PHE A 160 36.98 23.99 -42.82
CA PHE A 160 37.75 25.22 -42.92
C PHE A 160 39.18 25.06 -42.41
N LYS A 161 39.39 24.31 -41.32
CA LYS A 161 40.74 24.04 -40.82
C LYS A 161 41.58 23.29 -41.86
N ALA A 162 41.00 22.31 -42.55
CA ALA A 162 41.69 21.57 -43.60
C ALA A 162 41.99 22.44 -44.82
N GLU A 163 41.04 23.28 -45.24
CA GLU A 163 41.25 24.24 -46.34
C GLU A 163 42.33 25.26 -46.00
N ILE A 164 42.34 25.80 -44.79
CA ILE A 164 43.40 26.72 -44.32
C ILE A 164 44.75 26.02 -44.36
N GLN A 165 44.86 24.77 -43.93
CA GLN A 165 46.11 24.01 -44.01
C GLN A 165 46.56 23.81 -45.46
N ASN A 166 45.65 23.48 -46.36
CA ASN A 166 45.95 23.33 -47.79
C ASN A 166 46.41 24.66 -48.41
N LEU A 167 45.67 25.75 -48.18
CA LEU A 167 46.04 27.09 -48.63
C LEU A 167 47.39 27.53 -48.07
N THR A 168 47.68 27.20 -46.81
CA THR A 168 48.99 27.50 -46.19
C THR A 168 50.12 26.75 -46.90
N SER A 169 49.92 25.47 -47.26
CA SER A 169 50.91 24.70 -48.04
C SER A 169 51.13 25.32 -49.42
N VAL A 170 50.06 25.61 -50.16
CA VAL A 170 50.12 26.20 -51.50
C VAL A 170 50.80 27.58 -51.46
N LEU A 171 50.47 28.42 -50.48
CA LEU A 171 51.12 29.72 -50.31
C LEU A 171 52.61 29.58 -49.99
N SER A 172 53.00 28.58 -49.18
CA SER A 172 54.40 28.29 -48.91
C SER A 172 55.15 27.86 -50.17
N GLU A 173 54.57 26.98 -50.98
CA GLU A 173 55.14 26.53 -52.25
C GLU A 173 55.31 27.71 -53.24
N LEU A 174 54.28 28.56 -53.38
CA LEU A 174 54.37 29.76 -54.22
C LEU A 174 55.41 30.76 -53.69
N GLN A 175 55.56 30.89 -52.37
CA GLN A 175 56.57 31.74 -51.77
C GLN A 175 57.99 31.22 -52.01
N GLU A 176 58.18 29.90 -52.01
CA GLU A 176 59.45 29.27 -52.41
C GLU A 176 59.71 29.46 -53.92
N GLU A 177 58.71 29.29 -54.78
CA GLU A 177 58.85 29.48 -56.23
C GLU A 177 59.17 30.94 -56.57
N MET A 178 58.46 31.91 -55.96
CA MET A 178 58.76 33.34 -56.12
C MET A 178 60.08 33.75 -55.48
N GLY A 179 60.47 33.14 -54.36
CA GLY A 179 61.78 33.35 -53.72
C GLY A 179 62.93 32.75 -54.52
N ALA A 180 62.68 31.73 -55.34
CA ALA A 180 63.64 31.12 -56.26
C ALA A 180 63.85 31.95 -57.54
N TYR A 181 62.94 32.86 -57.88
CA TYR A 181 63.25 33.92 -58.84
C TYR A 181 64.17 34.93 -58.14
N ASP A 182 65.49 34.73 -58.29
CA ASP A 182 66.53 35.66 -57.86
C ASP A 182 66.40 37.00 -58.61
N PHE A 183 65.42 37.80 -58.19
CA PHE A 183 65.23 39.18 -58.62
C PHE A 183 66.52 39.97 -58.36
N GLU A 184 67.28 39.60 -57.34
CA GLU A 184 68.56 40.20 -56.99
C GLU A 184 69.68 39.82 -57.99
N GLU A 185 69.76 38.56 -58.44
CA GLU A 185 70.69 38.16 -59.51
C GLU A 185 70.32 38.83 -60.83
N LEU A 186 69.02 38.84 -61.17
CA LEU A 186 68.55 39.50 -62.38
C LEU A 186 68.82 41.02 -62.33
N HIS A 187 68.59 41.66 -61.19
CA HIS A 187 68.88 43.08 -60.97
C HIS A 187 70.39 43.37 -61.09
N SER A 188 71.24 42.52 -60.50
CA SER A 188 72.70 42.60 -60.63
C SER A 188 73.15 42.47 -62.09
N ARG A 189 72.59 41.54 -62.85
CA ARG A 189 72.88 41.36 -64.27
C ARG A 189 72.43 42.56 -65.10
N VAL A 190 71.26 43.12 -64.81
CA VAL A 190 70.77 44.35 -65.45
C VAL A 190 71.69 45.53 -65.14
N ALA A 191 72.05 45.74 -63.87
CA ALA A 191 72.96 46.81 -63.45
C ALA A 191 74.34 46.69 -64.12
N ASN A 192 74.89 45.47 -64.21
CA ASN A 192 76.15 45.22 -64.91
C ASN A 192 76.07 45.55 -66.40
N LEU A 193 74.98 45.13 -67.06
CA LEU A 193 74.76 45.44 -68.47
C LEU A 193 74.60 46.95 -68.70
N GLU A 194 73.93 47.67 -67.81
CA GLU A 194 73.81 49.12 -67.86
C GLU A 194 75.17 49.83 -67.70
N ASP A 195 76.01 49.37 -66.76
CA ASP A 195 77.37 49.90 -66.57
C ASP A 195 78.23 49.68 -67.81
N ARG A 196 78.16 48.49 -68.40
CA ARG A 196 78.87 48.16 -69.65
C ARG A 196 78.36 48.99 -70.82
N LEU A 197 77.06 49.21 -70.92
CA LEU A 197 76.46 50.06 -71.95
C LEU A 197 76.91 51.51 -71.77
N ARG A 198 76.90 52.05 -70.55
CA ARG A 198 77.43 53.38 -70.23
C ARG A 198 78.91 53.52 -70.58
N ALA A 199 79.73 52.53 -70.24
CA ALA A 199 81.15 52.50 -70.58
C ALA A 199 81.38 52.44 -72.11
N CYS A 200 80.58 51.68 -72.84
CA CYS A 200 80.62 51.61 -74.30
C CYS A 200 80.25 52.96 -74.93
N MET A 201 79.14 53.58 -74.49
CA MET A 201 78.70 54.89 -74.95
C MET A 201 79.74 55.98 -74.68
N GLN A 202 80.42 55.94 -73.54
CA GLN A 202 81.52 56.87 -73.23
C GLN A 202 82.75 56.67 -74.13
N LYS A 203 83.08 55.42 -74.48
CA LYS A 203 84.17 55.12 -75.44
C LYS A 203 83.84 55.56 -76.86
N LEU A 204 82.60 55.33 -77.32
CA LEU A 204 82.12 55.79 -78.62
C LEU A 204 82.05 57.32 -78.70
N GLY A 205 81.68 57.99 -77.60
CA GLY A 205 81.73 59.45 -77.48
C GLY A 205 83.16 60.03 -77.49
N ARG A 206 84.15 59.29 -76.98
CA ARG A 206 85.58 59.66 -77.04
C ARG A 206 86.21 59.40 -78.41
N GLN A 207 85.82 58.34 -79.12
CA GLN A 207 86.28 58.06 -80.49
C GLN A 207 85.68 59.01 -81.55
N ARG A 208 84.58 59.71 -81.25
CA ARG A 208 83.97 60.71 -82.12
C ARG A 208 84.46 62.16 -81.89
N ARG A 209 85.50 62.38 -81.08
CA ARG A 209 86.20 63.66 -81.07
C ARG A 209 87.32 63.63 -82.14
N PRO A 210 87.12 64.22 -83.32
CA PRO A 210 88.26 64.59 -84.17
C PRO A 210 89.14 65.59 -83.40
N GLN A 211 90.44 65.53 -83.67
CA GLN A 211 91.54 66.31 -83.09
C GLN A 211 91.19 67.75 -82.71
#